data_AF-A0A7C4Y563-F1
#
_entry.id   AF-A0A7C4Y563-F1
#
_cell.length_a   1.000
_cell.length_b   1.000
_cell.length_c   1.000
_cell.angle_alpha   90.00
_cell.angle_beta   90.00
_cell.angle_gamma   90.00
#
_symmetry.space_group_name_H-M   'P 1'
#
loop_
_entity.id
_entity.type
_entity.pdbx_description
1 polymer ?
#
loop_
_entity_poly.entity_id
_entity_poly.type
_entity_poly.pdbx_seq_one_letter_code
_entity_poly.pdbx_strand_id
1 'polypeptide(L)'
;MGMKYRELFLFAITAIAVFSAGCSKDDDNNTPADSPAVITTTLPAGNTTYINGSILQVRGNVTDNNGLSTARVEIKNNATNAILYQQNQSTGNVSYYDLNWDWTVTGITSATNATVKITVTDRYNNQVTKDIPVILVD
;
A
#
# COMPACT_ATOMS: atom_id res chain seq x y z
N MET A 1 -43.67 -10.02 -69.79
CA MET A 1 -44.15 -8.89 -68.95
C MET A 1 -45.35 -9.40 -68.15
N GLY A 2 -45.12 -9.82 -66.89
CA GLY A 2 -46.04 -10.65 -66.11
C GLY A 2 -46.87 -9.87 -65.07
N MET A 3 -48.11 -10.35 -64.93
CA MET A 3 -49.19 -10.14 -63.94
C MET A 3 -49.06 -9.18 -62.75
N LYS A 4 -50.16 -8.43 -62.57
CA LYS A 4 -50.62 -7.74 -61.36
C LYS A 4 -51.13 -8.71 -60.30
N TYR A 5 -50.90 -8.43 -59.01
CA TYR A 5 -51.65 -9.00 -57.89
C TYR A 5 -51.97 -7.95 -56.82
N ARG A 6 -53.19 -8.04 -56.28
CA ARG A 6 -53.90 -7.10 -55.41
C ARG A 6 -53.65 -7.38 -53.91
N GLU A 7 -53.66 -6.29 -53.15
CA GLU A 7 -54.06 -6.09 -51.74
C GLU A 7 -54.69 -7.28 -50.99
N LEU A 8 -54.19 -7.61 -49.78
CA LEU A 8 -54.99 -7.64 -48.53
C LEU A 8 -54.16 -7.96 -47.26
N PHE A 9 -54.28 -7.08 -46.27
CA PHE A 9 -54.27 -7.24 -44.80
C PHE A 9 -53.75 -8.54 -44.14
N LEU A 10 -52.79 -8.39 -43.21
CA LEU A 10 -52.74 -9.18 -41.96
C LEU A 10 -51.92 -8.47 -40.88
N PHE A 11 -52.62 -7.91 -39.89
CA PHE A 11 -52.08 -7.62 -38.56
C PHE A 11 -52.10 -8.92 -37.75
N ALA A 12 -50.96 -9.36 -37.24
CA ALA A 12 -50.89 -10.27 -36.11
C ALA A 12 -49.62 -9.96 -35.29
N ILE A 13 -49.82 -9.18 -34.23
CA ILE A 13 -48.81 -8.85 -33.21
C ILE A 13 -48.47 -10.16 -32.49
N THR A 14 -47.26 -10.67 -32.69
CA THR A 14 -46.76 -11.82 -31.93
C THR A 14 -45.90 -11.29 -30.78
N ALA A 15 -46.39 -11.49 -29.56
CA ALA A 15 -45.77 -11.05 -28.32
C ALA A 15 -44.37 -11.66 -28.13
N ILE A 16 -43.36 -10.81 -27.93
CA ILE A 16 -42.03 -11.19 -27.47
C ILE A 16 -42.10 -11.37 -25.96
N ALA A 17 -42.08 -12.62 -25.51
CA ALA A 17 -41.87 -12.94 -24.09
C ALA A 17 -40.39 -12.72 -23.75
N VAL A 18 -40.10 -11.59 -23.10
CA VAL A 18 -38.78 -11.27 -22.55
C VAL A 18 -38.61 -12.06 -21.26
N PHE A 19 -37.96 -13.23 -21.32
CA PHE A 19 -37.44 -13.87 -20.13
C PHE A 19 -36.10 -13.22 -19.78
N SER A 20 -36.14 -12.05 -19.16
CA SER A 20 -34.99 -11.55 -18.40
C SER A 20 -34.93 -12.35 -17.10
N ALA A 21 -34.22 -13.47 -17.12
CA ALA A 21 -33.70 -14.08 -15.90
C ALA A 21 -32.59 -13.16 -15.35
N GLY A 22 -33.02 -12.05 -14.75
CA GLY A 22 -32.17 -11.19 -13.93
C GLY A 22 -31.87 -11.93 -12.63
N CYS A 23 -30.85 -12.80 -12.66
CA CYS A 23 -30.18 -13.20 -11.44
C CYS A 23 -29.39 -12.00 -10.93
N SER A 24 -30.05 -11.11 -10.19
CA SER A 24 -29.35 -10.25 -9.24
C SER A 24 -28.80 -11.19 -8.17
N LYS A 25 -27.51 -11.54 -8.27
CA LYS A 25 -26.80 -11.91 -7.06
C LYS A 25 -26.63 -10.58 -6.33
N ASP A 26 -27.41 -10.40 -5.28
CA ASP A 26 -27.10 -9.43 -4.25
C ASP A 26 -25.74 -9.82 -3.70
N ASP A 27 -24.69 -9.23 -4.29
CA ASP A 27 -23.39 -9.19 -3.68
C ASP A 27 -23.53 -8.24 -2.49
N ASP A 28 -23.98 -8.79 -1.35
CA ASP A 28 -23.65 -8.23 -0.04
C ASP A 28 -22.13 -8.23 0.05
N ASN A 29 -21.49 -7.24 -0.58
CA ASN A 29 -20.07 -7.00 -0.53
C ASN A 29 -19.77 -6.48 0.87
N ASN A 30 -19.80 -7.38 1.86
CA ASN A 30 -19.47 -7.12 3.25
C ASN A 30 -17.94 -6.98 3.44
N THR A 31 -17.22 -6.62 2.38
CA THR A 31 -15.81 -6.23 2.47
C THR A 31 -15.77 -4.88 3.17
N PRO A 32 -15.08 -4.76 4.32
CA PRO A 32 -14.93 -3.48 4.99
C PRO A 32 -14.39 -2.42 4.04
N ALA A 33 -14.91 -1.20 4.16
CA ALA A 33 -14.35 -0.06 3.45
C ALA A 33 -12.86 0.07 3.80
N ASP A 34 -12.06 0.34 2.79
CA ASP A 34 -10.61 0.45 2.94
C ASP A 34 -10.21 1.65 3.79
N SER A 35 -9.24 1.44 4.68
CA SER A 35 -8.65 2.49 5.52
C SER A 35 -7.14 2.47 5.35
N PRO A 36 -6.47 3.64 5.35
CA PRO A 36 -5.02 3.67 5.30
C PRO A 36 -4.40 2.88 6.46
N ALA A 37 -3.32 2.16 6.16
CA ALA A 37 -2.48 1.52 7.14
C ALA A 37 -1.97 2.51 8.21
N VAL A 38 -1.81 2.04 9.44
CA VAL A 38 -1.31 2.83 10.57
C VAL A 38 0.06 2.33 10.97
N ILE A 39 1.05 3.23 10.98
CA ILE A 39 2.42 2.94 11.43
C ILE A 39 2.60 3.43 12.86
N THR A 40 2.92 2.51 13.78
CA THR A 40 3.33 2.83 15.15
C THR A 40 4.80 2.48 15.34
N THR A 41 5.60 3.41 15.85
CA THR A 41 7.05 3.22 16.01
C THR A 41 7.44 3.36 17.47
N THR A 42 8.26 2.42 17.96
CA THR A 42 8.85 2.47 19.30
C THR A 42 10.33 2.88 19.26
N LEU A 43 11.05 2.53 18.18
CA LEU A 43 12.41 3.00 17.91
C LEU A 43 12.59 3.32 16.42
N PRO A 44 13.42 4.32 16.06
CA PRO A 44 14.08 5.27 16.96
C PRO A 44 13.11 6.31 17.53
N ALA A 45 13.51 6.96 18.62
CA ALA A 45 12.90 8.23 19.00
C ALA A 45 13.40 9.35 18.06
N GLY A 46 12.63 10.43 17.93
CA GLY A 46 13.03 11.58 17.14
C GLY A 46 14.32 12.21 17.68
N ASN A 47 15.23 12.55 16.76
CA ASN A 47 16.54 13.14 17.00
C ASN A 47 17.52 12.27 17.81
N THR A 48 17.29 10.96 17.91
CA THR A 48 18.28 10.03 18.49
C THR A 48 19.61 10.14 17.73
N THR A 49 20.72 10.18 18.47
CA THR A 49 22.08 10.14 17.91
C THR A 49 22.63 8.72 17.89
N TYR A 50 23.19 8.31 16.76
CA TYR A 50 23.87 7.04 16.57
C TYR A 50 25.33 7.28 16.20
N ILE A 51 26.23 6.61 16.90
CA ILE A 51 27.69 6.68 16.71
C ILE A 51 28.09 5.60 15.69
N ASN A 52 29.17 5.83 14.94
CA ASN A 52 29.73 4.84 14.02
C ASN A 52 30.07 3.54 14.79
N GLY A 53 29.67 2.40 14.21
CA GLY A 53 29.72 1.08 14.84
C GLY A 53 28.52 0.72 15.73
N SER A 54 27.63 1.66 16.07
CA SER A 54 26.41 1.36 16.85
C SER A 54 25.32 0.70 16.01
N ILE A 55 24.32 0.10 16.67
CA ILE A 55 23.15 -0.49 15.99
C ILE A 55 22.02 0.54 15.97
N LEU A 56 21.58 0.92 14.76
CA LEU A 56 20.34 1.62 14.52
C LEU A 56 19.21 0.61 14.43
N GLN A 57 18.27 0.69 15.36
CA GLN A 57 17.11 -0.19 15.43
C GLN A 57 15.87 0.55 14.93
N VAL A 58 15.13 -0.07 14.03
CA VAL A 58 13.76 0.33 13.70
C VAL A 58 12.81 -0.70 14.27
N ARG A 59 11.97 -0.25 15.21
CA ARG A 59 11.01 -1.07 15.95
C ARG A 59 9.63 -0.45 15.93
N GLY A 60 8.61 -1.29 15.87
CA GLY A 60 7.23 -0.85 15.84
C GLY A 60 6.32 -1.88 15.19
N ASN A 61 5.14 -1.46 14.80
CA ASN A 61 4.21 -2.28 14.06
C ASN A 61 3.43 -1.47 13.04
N VAL A 62 2.82 -2.19 12.12
CA VAL A 62 1.91 -1.66 11.11
C VAL A 62 0.61 -2.43 11.20
N THR A 63 -0.52 -1.73 11.24
CA THR A 63 -1.86 -2.34 11.21
C THR A 63 -2.65 -1.85 10.01
N ASP A 64 -3.41 -2.75 9.39
CA ASP A 64 -4.26 -2.46 8.25
C ASP A 64 -5.53 -3.32 8.29
N ASN A 65 -6.66 -2.80 7.80
CA ASN A 65 -7.93 -3.51 7.86
C ASN A 65 -8.17 -4.45 6.66
N ASN A 66 -7.43 -4.30 5.57
CA ASN A 66 -7.66 -5.04 4.33
C ASN A 66 -6.44 -5.82 3.81
N GLY A 67 -5.26 -5.61 4.38
CA GLY A 67 -4.05 -6.37 4.13
C GLY A 67 -2.90 -5.51 3.61
N LEU A 68 -1.74 -5.63 4.27
CA LEU A 68 -0.48 -5.04 3.88
C LEU A 68 0.16 -5.85 2.75
N SER A 69 0.76 -5.17 1.78
CA SER A 69 1.52 -5.77 0.67
C SER A 69 3.04 -5.68 0.90
N THR A 70 3.54 -4.51 1.28
CA THR A 70 4.97 -4.27 1.49
C THR A 70 5.25 -3.32 2.66
N ALA A 71 6.44 -3.49 3.24
CA ALA A 71 7.02 -2.56 4.19
C ALA A 71 8.47 -2.27 3.76
N ARG A 72 8.80 -0.97 3.68
CA ARG A 72 10.10 -0.46 3.26
C ARG A 72 10.63 0.51 4.30
N VAL A 73 11.92 0.42 4.60
CA VAL A 73 12.63 1.44 5.38
C VAL A 73 13.81 1.94 4.58
N GLU A 74 13.99 3.25 4.61
CA GLU A 74 15.16 3.95 4.08
C GLU A 74 15.74 4.85 5.18
N ILE A 75 17.05 4.83 5.36
CA ILE A 75 17.74 5.82 6.17
C ILE A 75 18.50 6.72 5.21
N LYS A 76 18.08 7.98 5.14
CA LYS A 76 18.49 8.93 4.10
C LYS A 76 19.26 10.10 4.70
N ASN A 77 20.40 10.44 4.10
CA ASN A 77 21.12 11.68 4.40
C ASN A 77 20.31 12.88 3.90
N ASN A 78 20.00 13.82 4.79
CA ASN A 78 19.13 14.95 4.44
C ASN A 78 19.82 15.99 3.56
N ALA A 79 21.15 16.11 3.63
CA ALA A 79 21.92 17.07 2.83
C ALA A 79 22.14 16.59 1.39
N THR A 80 22.51 15.32 1.22
CA THR A 80 22.87 14.76 -0.09
C THR A 80 21.72 14.00 -0.76
N ASN A 81 20.64 13.74 -0.03
CA ASN A 81 19.57 12.82 -0.41
C ASN A 81 20.01 11.37 -0.63
N ALA A 82 21.25 11.00 -0.29
CA ALA A 82 21.74 9.64 -0.45
C ALA A 82 21.02 8.68 0.52
N ILE A 83 20.61 7.52 0.01
CA ILE A 83 20.14 6.40 0.84
C ILE A 83 21.38 5.73 1.42
N LEU A 84 21.52 5.77 2.73
CA LEU A 84 22.63 5.16 3.47
C LEU A 84 22.34 3.69 3.75
N TYR A 85 21.08 3.40 4.10
CA TYR A 85 20.59 2.05 4.39
C TYR A 85 19.19 1.89 3.84
N GLN A 86 18.84 0.67 3.43
CA GLN A 86 17.47 0.35 3.06
C GLN A 86 17.12 -1.12 3.33
N GLN A 87 15.84 -1.37 3.56
CA GLN A 87 15.22 -2.69 3.56
C GLN A 87 13.87 -2.60 2.85
N ASN A 88 13.52 -3.60 2.06
CA ASN A 88 12.20 -3.73 1.45
C ASN A 88 11.74 -5.18 1.61
N GLN A 89 10.51 -5.39 2.05
CA GLN A 89 9.99 -6.71 2.32
C GLN A 89 8.50 -6.81 1.96
N SER A 90 8.13 -7.92 1.33
CA SER A 90 6.72 -8.29 1.20
C SER A 90 6.19 -8.74 2.56
N THR A 91 5.02 -8.24 2.95
CA THR A 91 4.38 -8.58 4.23
C THR A 91 3.49 -9.81 4.14
N GLY A 92 3.22 -10.33 2.93
CA GLY A 92 2.45 -11.56 2.72
C GLY A 92 0.92 -11.41 2.85
N ASN A 93 0.37 -10.20 2.62
CA ASN A 93 -1.06 -9.92 2.74
C ASN A 93 -1.61 -10.14 4.15
N VAL A 94 -1.07 -9.40 5.13
CA VAL A 94 -1.41 -9.50 6.56
C VAL A 94 -1.98 -8.19 7.09
N SER A 95 -2.86 -8.26 8.09
CA SER A 95 -3.41 -7.08 8.76
C SER A 95 -2.50 -6.49 9.85
N TYR A 96 -1.46 -7.23 10.24
CA TYR A 96 -0.46 -6.81 11.23
C TYR A 96 0.93 -7.19 10.75
N TYR A 97 1.88 -6.26 10.80
CA TYR A 97 3.29 -6.50 10.49
C TYR A 97 4.19 -5.92 11.59
N ASP A 98 5.13 -6.73 12.07
CA ASP A 98 6.12 -6.32 13.06
C ASP A 98 7.34 -5.71 12.37
N LEU A 99 7.69 -4.48 12.76
CA LEU A 99 8.90 -3.81 12.27
C LEU A 99 10.06 -4.19 13.19
N ASN A 100 11.02 -4.94 12.66
CA ASN A 100 12.17 -5.43 13.43
C ASN A 100 13.42 -5.49 12.55
N TRP A 101 14.03 -4.33 12.31
CA TRP A 101 15.23 -4.23 11.48
C TRP A 101 16.37 -3.50 12.18
N ASP A 102 17.57 -4.00 11.93
CA ASP A 102 18.82 -3.51 12.53
C ASP A 102 19.84 -3.21 11.45
N TRP A 103 20.53 -2.08 11.61
CA TRP A 103 21.68 -1.71 10.79
C TRP A 103 22.84 -1.32 11.68
N THR A 104 24.02 -1.85 11.39
CA THR A 104 25.26 -1.30 11.96
C THR A 104 25.58 0.00 11.23
N VAL A 105 25.63 1.11 11.97
CA VAL A 105 26.04 2.40 11.41
C VAL A 105 27.51 2.32 11.04
N THR A 106 27.84 2.60 9.77
CA THR A 106 29.19 2.55 9.23
C THR A 106 29.43 3.74 8.28
N GLY A 107 30.69 4.13 8.09
CA GLY A 107 31.08 5.10 7.05
C GLY A 107 30.68 6.54 7.33
N ILE A 108 30.35 6.89 8.58
CA ILE A 108 30.05 8.26 9.00
C ILE A 108 31.35 8.95 9.41
N THR A 109 31.72 10.01 8.72
CA THR A 109 32.98 10.77 8.98
C THR A 109 32.74 12.17 9.53
N SER A 110 31.47 12.58 9.60
CA SER A 110 31.04 13.87 10.15
C SER A 110 29.56 13.78 10.56
N ALA A 111 29.15 14.66 11.48
CA ALA A 111 27.78 14.72 11.94
C ALA A 111 26.80 14.90 10.76
N THR A 112 25.91 13.93 10.61
CA THR A 112 24.98 13.80 9.48
C THR A 112 23.55 13.77 10.00
N ASN A 113 22.78 14.79 9.67
CA ASN A 113 21.33 14.76 9.85
C ASN A 113 20.73 13.78 8.83
N ALA A 114 20.03 12.77 9.33
CA ALA A 114 19.39 11.75 8.51
C ALA A 114 17.91 11.57 8.89
N THR A 115 17.17 10.91 8.02
CA THR A 115 15.76 10.56 8.25
C THR A 115 15.57 9.07 8.07
N VAL A 116 15.00 8.41 9.07
CA VAL A 116 14.42 7.07 8.92
C VAL A 116 13.02 7.25 8.33
N LYS A 117 12.87 6.86 7.07
CA LYS A 117 11.61 6.87 6.35
C LYS A 117 11.06 5.46 6.28
N ILE A 118 9.91 5.24 6.90
CA ILE A 118 9.15 3.99 6.82
C ILE A 118 8.03 4.21 5.81
N THR A 119 7.95 3.39 4.77
CA THR A 119 6.87 3.40 3.79
C THR A 119 6.19 2.04 3.80
N VAL A 120 4.88 2.03 3.97
CA VAL A 120 4.07 0.81 3.91
C VAL A 120 3.06 0.95 2.79
N THR A 121 2.85 -0.14 2.06
CA THR A 121 1.89 -0.21 0.97
C THR A 121 0.89 -1.32 1.26
N ASP A 122 -0.39 -1.03 1.17
CA ASP A 122 -1.44 -2.05 1.28
C ASP A 122 -1.64 -2.82 -0.04
N ARG A 123 -2.55 -3.79 -0.04
CA ARG A 123 -2.90 -4.59 -1.23
C ARG A 123 -3.59 -3.80 -2.35
N TYR A 124 -4.13 -2.61 -2.05
CA TYR A 124 -4.79 -1.72 -2.99
C TYR A 124 -3.86 -0.62 -3.51
N ASN A 125 -2.58 -0.66 -3.10
CA ASN A 125 -1.51 0.28 -3.43
C ASN A 125 -1.63 1.66 -2.74
N ASN A 126 -2.44 1.79 -1.69
CA ASN A 126 -2.35 2.98 -0.86
C ASN A 126 -1.06 2.93 -0.04
N GLN A 127 -0.42 4.09 0.09
CA GLN A 127 0.86 4.22 0.77
C GLN A 127 0.75 5.16 1.96
N VAL A 128 1.31 4.74 3.08
CA VAL A 128 1.49 5.57 4.26
C VAL A 128 2.98 5.65 4.58
N THR A 129 3.42 6.83 5.02
CA THR A 129 4.81 7.10 5.34
C THR A 129 4.95 7.65 6.76
N LYS A 130 6.02 7.26 7.44
CA LYS A 130 6.45 7.81 8.73
C LYS A 130 7.91 8.23 8.60
N ASP A 131 8.19 9.51 8.85
CA ASP A 131 9.55 10.05 8.87
C ASP A 131 9.98 10.30 10.33
N ILE A 132 11.17 9.82 10.69
CA ILE A 132 11.77 10.02 12.01
C ILE A 132 13.17 10.62 11.82
N PRO A 133 13.40 11.85 12.28
CA PRO A 133 14.74 12.44 12.21
C PRO A 133 15.69 11.72 13.16
N VAL A 134 16.93 11.51 12.72
CA VAL A 134 18.03 10.96 13.53
C VAL A 134 19.33 11.69 13.18
N ILE A 135 20.34 11.55 14.04
CA ILE A 135 21.66 12.14 13.83
C ILE A 135 22.67 10.99 13.80
N LEU A 136 23.49 10.92 12.77
CA LEU A 136 24.60 9.97 12.68
C LEU A 136 25.91 10.72 12.93
N VAL A 137 26.78 10.20 13.79
CA VAL A 137 28.10 10.79 14.10
C VAL A 137 29.18 9.72 14.02
N ASP A 138 30.44 10.14 13.90
CA ASP A 138 31.60 9.24 14.05
C ASP A 138 31.74 8.75 15.50
#